data_AF-A0A527FF39-F1
#
_entry.id   AF-A0A527FF39-F1
#
_cell.length_a   1.000
_cell.length_b   1.000
_cell.length_c   1.000
_cell.angle_alpha   90.00
_cell.angle_beta   90.00
_cell.angle_gamma   90.00
#
_symmetry.space_group_name_H-M   'P 1'
#
loop_
_entity.id
_entity.type
_entity.pdbx_description
1 polymer ?
#
loop_
_entity_poly.entity_id
_entity_poly.type
_entity_poly.pdbx_seq_one_letter_code
_entity_poly.pdbx_strand_id
1 'polypeptide(L)' 'LLMSEGATVTVCHHMTRSVAAHARRADALFVAVGKPRLIKADMVKPGAAVIDIGINSEIGPDGSSRIVGD' A
#
# COMPACT_ATOMS: atom_id res chain seq x y z
N LEU A 1 -3.36 -12.94 11.97
CA LEU A 1 -4.32 -11.82 12.07
C LEU A 1 -5.34 -11.91 10.93
N LEU A 2 -5.07 -11.44 9.72
CA LEU A 2 -6.13 -11.42 8.68
C LEU A 2 -6.69 -12.81 8.30
N MET A 3 -5.82 -13.82 8.12
CA MET A 3 -6.28 -15.18 7.84
C MET A 3 -7.03 -15.82 9.02
N SER A 4 -6.71 -15.45 10.27
CA SER A 4 -7.42 -15.98 11.45
C SER A 4 -8.82 -15.38 11.58
N GLU A 5 -9.05 -14.18 11.05
CA GLU A 5 -10.37 -13.56 10.90
C GLU A 5 -11.14 -14.06 9.66
N GLY A 6 -10.63 -15.09 8.96
CA GLY A 6 -11.30 -15.71 7.81
C GLY A 6 -11.07 -15.00 6.47
N ALA A 7 -10.18 -14.01 6.39
CA ALA A 7 -9.87 -13.35 5.11
C ALA A 7 -9.05 -14.26 4.18
N THR A 8 -9.33 -14.20 2.87
CA THR A 8 -8.42 -14.74 1.84
C THR A 8 -7.31 -13.74 1.59
N VAL A 9 -6.08 -14.10 1.95
CA VAL A 9 -4.94 -13.18 1.93
C VAL A 9 -4.00 -13.47 0.76
N THR A 10 -3.62 -12.44 0.01
CA THR A 10 -2.50 -12.47 -0.94
C THR A 10 -1.37 -11.60 -0.41
N VAL A 11 -0.19 -12.18 -0.23
CA VAL A 11 1.02 -11.45 0.20
C VAL A 11 1.84 -11.07 -1.04
N CYS A 12 2.11 -9.77 -1.19
CA CYS A 12 2.98 -9.24 -2.25
C CYS A 12 4.36 -8.86 -1.67
N HIS A 13 5.39 -8.88 -2.51
CA HIS A 13 6.77 -8.48 -2.18
C HIS A 13 7.49 -7.99 -3.43
N HIS A 14 8.77 -7.62 -3.30
CA HIS A 14 9.55 -7.02 -4.39
C HIS A 14 9.72 -7.89 -5.66
N MET A 15 9.49 -9.22 -5.57
CA MET A 15 9.51 -10.12 -6.74
C MET A 15 8.09 -10.38 -7.32
N THR A 16 7.04 -9.82 -6.72
CA THR A 16 5.68 -9.92 -7.26
C THR A 16 5.61 -9.13 -8.58
N ARG A 17 5.38 -9.84 -9.69
CA ARG A 17 5.39 -9.26 -11.05
C ARG A 17 4.46 -8.06 -11.22
N SER A 18 3.29 -8.08 -10.59
CA SER A 18 2.33 -6.97 -10.66
C SER A 18 1.57 -6.82 -9.35
N VAL A 19 2.08 -5.97 -8.46
CA VAL A 19 1.38 -5.56 -7.24
C VAL A 19 0.04 -4.92 -7.57
N ALA A 20 -0.02 -4.12 -8.63
CA ALA A 20 -1.25 -3.44 -9.08
C ALA A 20 -2.38 -4.43 -9.41
N ALA A 21 -2.08 -5.57 -10.03
CA ALA A 21 -3.10 -6.58 -10.35
C ALA A 21 -3.72 -7.21 -9.09
N HIS A 22 -2.92 -7.40 -8.04
CA HIS A 22 -3.41 -7.91 -6.76
C HIS A 22 -4.16 -6.83 -5.97
N ALA A 23 -3.63 -5.60 -5.93
CA ALA A 23 -4.25 -4.47 -5.23
C ALA A 23 -5.66 -4.16 -5.76
N ARG A 24 -5.87 -4.20 -7.09
CA ARG A 24 -7.18 -3.96 -7.71
C ARG A 24 -8.23 -5.02 -7.36
N ARG A 25 -7.81 -6.18 -6.85
CA ARG A 25 -8.71 -7.27 -6.44
C ARG A 25 -8.96 -7.30 -4.94
N ALA A 26 -8.21 -6.53 -4.15
CA ALA A 26 -8.29 -6.56 -2.70
C ALA A 26 -9.48 -5.73 -2.20
N ASP A 27 -10.26 -6.30 -1.28
CA ASP A 27 -11.29 -5.57 -0.52
C ASP A 27 -10.68 -4.74 0.63
N ALA A 28 -9.52 -5.17 1.13
CA ALA A 28 -8.71 -4.43 2.07
C ALA A 28 -7.23 -4.53 1.67
N LEU A 29 -6.56 -3.39 1.55
CA LEU A 29 -5.16 -3.28 1.16
C LEU A 29 -4.33 -2.76 2.34
N PHE A 30 -3.39 -3.57 2.82
CA PHE A 30 -2.43 -3.20 3.85
C PHE A 30 -1.06 -3.01 3.21
N VAL A 31 -0.49 -1.81 3.31
CA VAL A 31 0.76 -1.44 2.64
C VAL A 31 1.81 -1.13 3.68
N ALA A 32 2.87 -1.95 3.73
CA ALA A 32 3.94 -1.86 4.72
C ALA A 32 5.29 -2.19 4.07
N VAL A 33 5.64 -1.45 3.02
CA VAL A 33 6.80 -1.67 2.14
C VAL A 33 7.90 -0.64 2.38
N GLY A 34 7.56 0.57 2.88
CA GLY A 34 8.53 1.64 3.08
C GLY A 34 9.03 2.23 1.76
N LYS A 35 8.12 2.39 0.80
CA LYS A 35 8.42 2.99 -0.50
C LYS A 35 7.41 4.11 -0.78
N PRO A 36 7.83 5.39 -0.76
CA PRO A 36 6.93 6.52 -0.93
C PRO A 36 6.03 6.38 -2.15
N ARG A 37 4.71 6.51 -1.94
CA ARG A 37 3.71 6.56 -3.03
C ARG A 37 3.74 5.35 -3.96
N LEU A 38 4.15 4.18 -3.51
CA LEU A 38 4.09 2.93 -4.27
C LEU A 38 2.67 2.64 -4.77
N ILE A 39 1.65 2.77 -3.93
CA ILE A 39 0.25 2.54 -4.28
C ILE A 39 -0.37 3.80 -4.90
N LYS A 40 -0.96 3.64 -6.07
CA LYS A 40 -1.65 4.70 -6.82
C LYS A 40 -3.16 4.51 -6.77
N ALA A 41 -3.90 5.59 -6.98
CA ALA A 41 -5.37 5.58 -6.93
C ALA A 41 -5.99 4.55 -7.89
N ASP A 42 -5.43 4.37 -9.08
CA ASP A 42 -5.91 3.41 -10.08
C ASP A 42 -5.60 1.94 -9.71
N MET A 43 -4.78 1.71 -8.68
CA MET A 43 -4.47 0.38 -8.17
C MET A 43 -5.46 -0.07 -7.09
N VAL A 44 -6.29 0.84 -6.56
CA VAL A 44 -7.22 0.55 -5.44
C VAL A 44 -8.60 0.24 -6.00
N LYS A 45 -9.18 -0.88 -5.55
CA LYS A 45 -10.57 -1.23 -5.88
C LYS A 45 -11.54 -0.19 -5.29
N PRO A 46 -12.52 0.33 -6.05
CA PRO A 46 -13.56 1.18 -5.48
C PRO A 46 -14.26 0.50 -4.29
N GLY A 47 -14.33 1.20 -3.16
CA GLY A 47 -14.92 0.69 -1.91
C GLY A 47 -13.98 -0.15 -1.04
N ALA A 48 -12.71 -0.36 -1.46
CA ALA A 48 -11.74 -1.05 -0.61
C ALA A 48 -11.27 -0.19 0.55
N ALA A 49 -10.98 -0.83 1.68
CA ALA A 49 -10.27 -0.21 2.79
C ALA A 49 -8.76 -0.17 2.49
N VAL A 50 -8.10 0.96 2.75
CA VAL A 50 -6.64 1.10 2.61
C VAL A 50 -6.04 1.43 3.96
N ILE A 51 -5.08 0.61 4.38
CA ILE A 51 -4.30 0.79 5.60
C ILE A 51 -2.85 1.01 5.18
N ASP A 52 -2.44 2.27 5.21
CA ASP A 52 -1.08 2.69 4.89
C ASP A 52 -0.24 2.72 6.17
N ILE A 53 0.71 1.79 6.26
CA ILE A 53 1.61 1.63 7.41
C ILE A 53 2.97 2.30 7.11
N GLY A 54 3.20 2.69 5.85
CA GLY A 54 4.45 3.30 5.40
C GLY A 54 4.75 4.59 6.13
N ILE A 55 5.99 4.71 6.63
CA ILE A 55 6.51 5.94 7.23
C ILE A 55 7.76 6.32 6.46
N ASN A 56 7.58 7.16 5.44
CA ASN A 56 8.66 7.62 4.60
C ASN A 56 8.87 9.12 4.78
N SER A 57 10.13 9.57 4.84
CA SER A 57 10.48 11.00 4.92
C SER A 57 10.83 11.52 3.54
N GLU A 58 10.17 12.59 3.09
CA GLU A 58 10.51 13.31 1.86
C GLU A 58 10.80 14.78 2.15
N ILE A 59 11.81 15.33 1.48
CA ILE A 59 12.14 16.76 1.53
C ILE A 59 11.36 17.49 0.42
N GLY A 60 10.61 18.51 0.80
CA GLY A 60 9.88 19.39 -0.10
C GLY A 60 10.79 20.42 -0.79
N PRO A 61 10.30 21.09 -1.86
CA PRO A 61 11.06 22.12 -2.57
C PRO A 61 11.49 23.32 -1.69
N ASP A 62 10.78 23.55 -0.59
CA ASP A 62 11.05 24.57 0.41
C ASP A 62 12.05 24.11 1.50
N GLY A 63 12.59 22.89 1.39
CA GLY A 63 13.49 22.29 2.37
C GLY A 63 12.77 21.69 3.59
N SER A 64 11.44 21.75 3.66
CA SER A 64 10.67 21.13 4.75
C SER A 64 10.65 19.60 4.62
N SER A 65 10.66 18.90 5.76
CA SER A 65 10.47 17.45 5.77
C SER A 65 9.00 17.11 5.97
N ARG A 66 8.49 16.14 5.19
CA ARG A 66 7.14 15.59 5.34
C ARG A 66 7.20 14.08 5.47
N ILE A 67 6.31 13.54 6.30
CA ILE A 67 6.03 12.11 6.32
C ILE A 67 4.99 11.80 5.25
N VAL A 68 5.29 10.80 4.42
CA VAL A 68 4.41 10.28 3.39
C VAL A 68 4.30 8.77 3.54
N GLY A 69 3.14 8.25 3.19
CA GLY A 69 2.88 6.82 3.15
C GLY A 69 3.49 6.13 1.94
N ASP A 70 3.16 4.85 1.79
CA ASP A 70 3.55 4.02 0.66
C ASP A 70 2.66 4.23 -0.57
#